data_AF-A0A0L8IEN2-F1
#
_entry.id   AF-A0A0L8IEN2-F1
#
_cell.length_a   1.000
_cell.length_b   1.000
_cell.length_c   1.000
_cell.angle_alpha   90.00
_cell.angle_beta   90.00
_cell.angle_gamma   90.00
#
_symmetry.space_group_name_H-M   'P 1'
#
loop_
_entity.id
_entity.type
_entity.pdbx_description
1 polymer ?
#
loop_
_entity_poly.entity_id
_entity_poly.type
_entity_poly.pdbx_seq_one_letter_code
_entity_poly.pdbx_strand_id
1 'polypeptide(L)' 'MNSGTCLNVGNDYTCICPIGYIDNHCNVFDVCNKQPCRNGGVCIKKGSVYTCICQIGFKGDQCEICK' A
#
# COMPACT_ATOMS: atom_id res chain seq x y z
N MET A 1 5.66 -18.89 -2.17
CA MET A 1 4.86 -17.94 -2.97
C MET A 1 3.47 -17.88 -2.39
N ASN A 2 2.95 -16.69 -2.11
CA ASN A 2 1.66 -16.50 -1.44
C ASN A 2 0.51 -16.67 -2.44
N SER A 3 0.06 -17.89 -2.72
CA SER A 3 -1.23 -18.28 -3.36
C SER A 3 -1.86 -17.32 -4.38
N GLY A 4 -1.06 -16.59 -5.16
CA GLY A 4 -1.52 -15.61 -6.15
C GLY A 4 -1.89 -16.32 -7.44
N THR A 5 -2.94 -15.85 -8.10
CA THR A 5 -3.35 -16.41 -9.40
C THR A 5 -2.78 -15.53 -10.50
N CYS A 6 -1.81 -16.06 -11.24
CA CYS A 6 -1.22 -15.36 -12.38
C CYS A 6 -2.04 -15.57 -13.65
N LEU A 7 -2.55 -14.48 -14.21
CA LEU A 7 -3.28 -14.44 -15.46
C LEU A 7 -2.35 -13.94 -16.56
N ASN A 8 -2.29 -14.66 -17.68
CA ASN A 8 -1.65 -14.15 -18.89
C ASN A 8 -2.58 -13.14 -19.55
N VAL A 9 -2.09 -11.91 -19.74
CA VAL A 9 -2.78 -10.81 -20.42
C VAL A 9 -1.97 -10.48 -21.68
N GLY A 10 -2.27 -11.18 -22.77
CA GLY A 10 -1.52 -11.04 -24.03
C GLY A 10 -0.12 -11.67 -23.96
N ASN A 11 0.91 -10.88 -24.26
CA ASN A 11 2.33 -11.27 -24.13
C ASN A 11 2.89 -11.01 -22.72
N ASP A 12 2.10 -10.42 -21.83
CA ASP A 12 2.48 -10.11 -20.45
C ASP A 12 1.70 -10.98 -19.46
N TYR A 13 2.18 -11.06 -18.23
CA TYR A 13 1.46 -11.76 -17.16
C TYR A 13 1.19 -10.81 -16.00
N THR A 14 -0.03 -10.82 -15.49
CA THR A 14 -0.44 -10.08 -14.30
C THR A 14 -0.84 -11.07 -13.23
N CYS A 15 -0.24 -10.95 -12.05
CA CYS A 15 -0.64 -11.76 -10.91
C CYS A 15 -1.70 -11.05 -10.07
N ILE A 16 -2.84 -11.71 -9.91
CA ILE A 16 -3.85 -11.32 -8.94
C ILE A 16 -3.37 -11.79 -7.57
N CYS A 17 -2.97 -10.83 -6.76
CA CYS A 17 -2.48 -11.07 -5.42
C CYS A 17 -3.60 -11.06 -4.38
N PRO A 18 -3.42 -11.79 -3.26
CA PRO A 18 -4.31 -11.65 -2.11
C PRO A 18 -4.38 -10.20 -1.62
N ILE A 19 -5.48 -9.85 -0.95
CA ILE A 19 -5.70 -8.50 -0.41
C ILE A 19 -4.49 -8.06 0.42
N GLY A 20 -3.94 -6.89 0.08
CA GLY A 20 -2.78 -6.32 0.74
C GLY A 20 -1.42 -6.78 0.21
N TYR A 21 -1.36 -7.63 -0.82
CA TYR A 21 -0.10 -7.93 -1.52
C TYR A 21 -0.06 -7.26 -2.89
N ILE A 22 1.14 -6.82 -3.25
CA ILE A 22 1.46 -6.17 -4.52
C ILE A 22 2.74 -6.79 -5.10
N ASP A 23 3.03 -6.46 -6.36
CA ASP A 23 4.07 -7.06 -7.23
C ASP A 23 3.63 -8.29 -8.05
N ASN A 24 4.45 -8.64 -9.05
CA ASN A 24 4.18 -9.72 -10.00
C ASN A 24 4.36 -11.14 -9.41
N HIS A 25 4.75 -11.26 -8.15
CA HIS A 25 4.97 -12.51 -7.44
C HIS A 25 4.18 -12.59 -6.11
N CYS A 26 3.38 -11.57 -5.79
CA CYS A 26 2.64 -11.41 -4.54
C CYS A 26 3.51 -11.58 -3.29
N ASN A 27 4.76 -11.12 -3.37
CA ASN A 27 5.72 -11.24 -2.27
C ASN A 27 5.77 -9.98 -1.41
N VAL A 28 5.34 -8.85 -1.96
CA VAL A 28 5.47 -7.54 -1.33
C VAL A 28 4.14 -7.13 -0.72
N PHE A 29 4.07 -6.99 0.61
CA PHE A 29 2.86 -6.50 1.28
C PHE A 29 2.72 -4.98 1.09
N ASP A 30 1.58 -4.53 0.60
CA ASP A 30 1.23 -3.11 0.53
C ASP A 30 0.73 -2.61 1.88
N VAL A 31 1.68 -2.05 2.62
CA VAL A 31 1.47 -1.34 3.89
C VAL A 31 0.46 -0.18 3.78
N CYS A 32 0.24 0.38 2.59
CA CYS A 32 -0.74 1.45 2.39
C CYS A 32 -2.16 0.93 2.10
N ASN A 33 -2.34 -0.36 1.80
CA ASN A 33 -3.64 -0.94 1.47
C ASN A 33 -4.66 -0.79 2.61
N LYS A 34 -4.20 -0.85 3.87
CA LYS A 34 -5.04 -0.64 5.06
C LYS A 34 -5.40 0.82 5.34
N GLN A 35 -4.99 1.74 4.47
CA GLN A 35 -5.18 3.19 4.64
C GLN A 35 -4.77 3.66 6.04
N PRO A 36 -3.50 3.46 6.43
CA PRO A 36 -3.06 3.81 7.78
C PRO A 36 -3.09 5.32 8.07
N CYS A 37 -3.04 6.17 7.03
CA CYS A 37 -3.06 7.62 7.17
C CYS A 37 -4.50 8.14 7.33
N ARG A 38 -4.73 8.91 8.40
CA ARG A 38 -5.99 9.57 8.75
C ARG A 38 -6.07 10.96 8.11
N ASN A 39 -7.23 11.59 8.21
CA ASN A 39 -7.45 13.01 7.90
C ASN A 39 -6.97 13.43 6.49
N GLY A 40 -7.17 12.57 5.49
CA GLY A 40 -6.76 12.84 4.12
C GLY A 40 -5.24 12.80 3.89
N GLY A 41 -4.48 12.22 4.81
CA GLY A 41 -3.05 12.01 4.65
C GLY A 41 -2.73 11.05 3.50
N VAL A 42 -1.67 11.34 2.76
CA VAL A 42 -1.21 10.51 1.64
C VAL A 42 -0.25 9.45 2.15
N CYS A 43 -0.61 8.17 1.98
CA CYS A 43 0.29 7.07 2.33
C CYS A 43 1.34 6.86 1.25
N ILE A 44 2.61 6.97 1.63
CA ILE A 44 3.74 6.66 0.76
C ILE A 44 4.44 5.42 1.30
N LYS A 45 4.47 4.38 0.47
CA LYS A 45 5.23 3.18 0.75
C LYS A 45 6.73 3.40 0.54
N LYS A 46 7.54 2.97 1.51
CA LYS A 46 9.00 2.93 1.44
C LYS A 46 9.49 1.52 1.81
N GLY A 47 9.56 0.64 0.81
CA GLY A 47 9.96 -0.76 1.01
C GLY A 47 8.95 -1.50 1.89
N SER A 48 9.40 -1.99 3.05
CA SER A 48 8.53 -2.69 4.03
C SER A 48 7.85 -1.76 5.04
N VAL A 49 8.11 -0.45 4.99
CA VAL A 49 7.48 0.55 5.87
C VAL A 49 6.65 1.54 5.06
N TYR A 50 5.78 2.28 5.74
CA TYR A 50 5.02 3.39 5.15
C TYR A 50 5.35 4.70 5.85
N THR A 51 5.07 5.81 5.18
CA THR A 51 5.14 7.15 5.74
C THR A 51 3.90 7.92 5.31
N CYS A 52 3.23 8.57 6.24
CA CYS A 52 2.09 9.43 5.93
C CYS A 52 2.54 10.87 5.68
N ILE A 53 2.15 11.45 4.55
CA ILE A 53 2.24 12.88 4.30
C ILE A 53 0.93 13.51 4.76
N CYS A 54 1.00 14.25 5.86
CA CYS A 54 -0.17 14.90 6.45
C CYS A 54 -0.53 16.19 5.72
N GLN A 55 -1.83 16.47 5.63
CA GLN A 55 -2.32 17.75 5.14
C GLN A 55 -2.02 18.88 6.13
N ILE A 56 -2.11 20.12 5.65
CA ILE A 56 -1.91 21.32 6.47
C ILE A 56 -2.88 21.28 7.65
N GLY A 57 -2.37 21.47 8.87
CA GLY A 57 -3.17 21.39 10.10
C GLY A 57 -3.25 19.99 10.73
N PHE A 58 -2.59 18.97 10.16
CA PHE A 58 -2.50 17.64 10.78
C PHE A 58 -1.05 17.22 11.04
N LYS A 59 -0.85 16.39 12.07
CA LYS A 59 0.43 15.86 12.54
C LYS A 59 0.25 14.44 13.12
N GLY A 60 1.35 13.78 13.45
CA GLY A 60 1.39 12.39 13.93
C GLY A 60 1.84 11.43 12.83
N ASP A 61 2.21 10.21 13.22
CA ASP A 61 2.73 9.19 12.29
C ASP A 61 1.65 8.74 11.30
N GLN A 62 0.38 8.85 11.70
CA GLN A 62 -0.80 8.53 10.90
C GLN A 62 -1.63 9.77 10.60
N CYS A 63 -1.10 10.99 10.80
CA CYS A 63 -1.84 12.25 10.62
C CYS A 63 -3.10 12.34 11.50
N GLU A 64 -3.09 11.69 12.67
CA GLU A 64 -4.20 11.55 13.59
C GLU A 64 -4.41 12.78 14.50
N ILE A 65 -3.41 13.64 14.61
CA ILE A 65 -3.42 14.81 15.51
C ILE A 65 -3.78 16.07 14.70
N CYS A 66 -4.83 16.77 15.09
CA CYS A 66 -5.13 18.11 14.58
C CYS A 66 -4.20 19.13 15.27
N LYS A 67 -3.53 19.96 14.48
CA LYS A 67 -2.62 21.02 14.92
C LYS A 67 -3.33 22.37 14.96
#